data_AF-A0AAU8I2P8-F1
#
_entry.id   AF-A0AAU8I2P8-F1
#
_cell.length_a   1.000
_cell.length_b   1.000
_cell.length_c   1.000
_cell.angle_alpha   90.00
_cell.angle_beta   90.00
_cell.angle_gamma   90.00
#
_symmetry.space_group_name_H-M   'P 1'
#
loop_
_entity.id
_entity.type
_entity.pdbx_description
1 polymer ?
#
loop_
_entity_poly.entity_id
_entity_poly.type
_entity_poly.pdbx_seq_one_letter_code
_entity_poly.pdbx_strand_id
1 'polypeptide(L)'
;MNKTNALALLRAHQPLPNDDKLTQGLIDAYDAARRLFVADPDRAALPLFLRSFGTGDGWGVYPLVEDVFHACDRSDTVAAIREALEDPTLPEGSRYWVTQVSAAFADPTLREGLALSLRSEHPDTRAAAQMALEMLDGGTAR
;
A
#
# COMPACT_ATOMS: atom_id res chain seq x y z
N MET A 1 17.49 -10.18 -7.95
CA MET A 1 17.22 -8.82 -8.48
C MET A 1 18.02 -7.81 -7.67
N ASN A 2 18.38 -6.65 -8.22
CA ASN A 2 19.02 -5.53 -7.49
C ASN A 2 18.06 -4.33 -7.34
N LYS A 3 18.41 -3.33 -6.52
CA LYS A 3 17.54 -2.16 -6.23
C LYS A 3 17.12 -1.39 -7.48
N THR A 4 18.05 -1.13 -8.40
CA THR A 4 17.76 -0.42 -9.66
C THR A 4 16.68 -1.15 -10.48
N ASN A 5 16.84 -2.46 -10.66
CA ASN A 5 15.88 -3.27 -11.41
C ASN A 5 14.53 -3.38 -10.67
N ALA A 6 14.55 -3.47 -9.33
CA ALA A 6 13.34 -3.51 -8.53
C ALA A 6 12.55 -2.20 -8.62
N LEU A 7 13.21 -1.04 -8.51
CA LEU A 7 12.57 0.26 -8.71
C LEU A 7 12.05 0.42 -10.14
N ALA A 8 12.79 -0.05 -11.15
CA ALA A 8 12.34 -0.01 -12.54
C ALA A 8 11.09 -0.87 -12.76
N LEU A 9 11.05 -2.08 -12.20
CA LEU A 9 9.88 -2.97 -12.21
C LEU A 9 8.67 -2.27 -11.58
N LEU A 10 8.82 -1.73 -10.36
CA LEU A 10 7.72 -1.07 -9.67
C LEU A 10 7.21 0.14 -10.46
N ARG A 11 8.11 0.99 -10.99
CA ARG A 11 7.72 2.14 -11.83
C ARG A 11 6.97 1.74 -13.10
N ALA A 12 7.28 0.59 -13.69
CA ALA A 12 6.59 0.10 -14.88
C ALA A 12 5.16 -0.41 -14.57
N HIS A 13 4.84 -0.66 -13.29
CA HIS A 13 3.59 -1.26 -12.85
C HIS A 13 2.94 -0.42 -11.74
N GLN A 14 2.21 0.61 -12.14
CA GLN A 14 1.53 1.58 -11.27
C GLN A 14 0.05 1.73 -11.69
N PRO A 15 -0.79 0.68 -11.60
CA PRO A 15 -0.58 -0.54 -10.81
C PRO A 15 -0.07 -1.76 -11.61
N LEU A 16 0.16 -2.87 -10.92
CA LEU A 16 0.22 -4.21 -11.50
C LEU A 16 -1.12 -4.56 -12.19
N PRO A 17 -1.11 -5.50 -13.15
CA PRO A 17 -2.34 -6.05 -13.69
C PRO A 17 -3.23 -6.67 -12.61
N ASN A 18 -4.53 -6.72 -12.88
CA ASN A 18 -5.49 -7.46 -12.07
C ASN A 18 -5.16 -8.96 -12.04
N ASP A 19 -5.64 -9.67 -11.02
CA ASP A 19 -5.31 -11.09 -10.81
C ASP A 19 -5.60 -12.00 -12.02
N ASP A 20 -6.60 -11.67 -12.84
CA ASP A 20 -6.96 -12.39 -14.07
C ASP A 20 -5.93 -12.23 -15.22
N LYS A 21 -5.08 -11.21 -15.13
CA LYS A 21 -4.04 -10.87 -16.10
C LYS A 21 -2.63 -10.95 -15.51
N LEU A 22 -2.50 -11.32 -14.24
CA LEU A 22 -1.21 -11.57 -13.63
C LEU A 22 -0.54 -12.80 -14.25
N THR A 23 0.79 -12.75 -14.27
CA THR A 23 1.61 -13.88 -14.71
C THR A 23 2.53 -14.27 -13.57
N GLN A 24 2.87 -15.57 -13.50
CA GLN A 24 3.78 -16.08 -12.48
C GLN A 24 5.10 -15.31 -12.45
N GLY A 25 5.70 -15.06 -13.62
CA GLY A 25 6.97 -14.33 -13.71
C GLY A 25 6.89 -12.90 -13.18
N LEU A 26 5.76 -12.20 -13.40
CA LEU A 26 5.58 -10.84 -12.90
C LEU A 26 5.40 -10.82 -11.37
N ILE A 27 4.57 -11.70 -10.83
CA ILE A 27 4.34 -11.72 -9.38
C ILE A 27 5.55 -12.24 -8.59
N ASP A 28 6.30 -13.19 -9.16
CA ASP A 28 7.58 -13.65 -8.58
C ASP A 28 8.61 -12.51 -8.56
N ALA A 29 8.68 -11.71 -9.63
CA ALA A 29 9.57 -10.55 -9.69
C ALA A 29 9.13 -9.47 -8.69
N TYR A 30 7.83 -9.26 -8.52
CA TYR A 30 7.28 -8.33 -7.54
C TYR A 30 7.56 -8.77 -6.09
N ASP A 31 7.35 -10.05 -5.76
CA ASP A 31 7.69 -10.60 -4.45
C ASP A 31 9.21 -10.55 -4.19
N ALA A 32 10.04 -10.76 -5.21
CA ALA A 32 11.48 -10.55 -5.10
C ALA A 32 11.85 -9.08 -4.85
N ALA A 33 11.09 -8.10 -5.37
CA ALA A 33 11.28 -6.67 -5.07
C ALA A 33 10.93 -6.39 -3.62
N ARG A 34 9.78 -6.90 -3.17
CA ARG A 34 9.32 -6.80 -1.80
C ARG A 34 10.38 -7.32 -0.83
N ARG A 35 10.82 -8.58 -0.98
CA ARG A 35 11.85 -9.19 -0.12
C ARG A 35 13.17 -8.42 -0.11
N LEU A 36 13.56 -7.83 -1.26
CA LEU A 36 14.75 -6.98 -1.34
C LEU A 36 14.63 -5.73 -0.47
N PHE A 37 13.50 -5.02 -0.55
CA PHE A 37 13.28 -3.78 0.22
C PHE A 37 12.92 -4.04 1.69
N VAL A 38 12.48 -5.25 2.05
CA VAL A 38 12.43 -5.68 3.46
C VAL A 38 13.84 -5.83 4.03
N ALA A 39 14.74 -6.48 3.29
CA ALA A 39 16.10 -6.76 3.76
C ALA A 39 17.02 -5.52 3.74
N ASP A 40 16.79 -4.61 2.80
CA ASP A 40 17.57 -3.38 2.62
C ASP A 40 16.62 -2.21 2.27
N PRO A 41 15.95 -1.62 3.28
CA PRO A 41 14.93 -0.58 3.10
C PRO A 41 15.39 0.61 2.28
N ASP A 42 14.47 1.18 1.51
CA ASP A 42 14.70 2.37 0.69
C ASP A 42 13.42 3.18 0.59
N ARG A 43 13.46 4.42 1.08
CA ARG A 43 12.31 5.33 1.05
C ARG A 43 11.76 5.55 -0.37
N ALA A 44 12.60 5.42 -1.40
CA ALA A 44 12.18 5.59 -2.78
C ALA A 44 11.21 4.50 -3.27
N ALA A 45 11.15 3.35 -2.57
CA ALA A 45 10.24 2.26 -2.90
C ALA A 45 8.83 2.47 -2.32
N LEU A 46 8.70 3.21 -1.21
CA LEU A 46 7.43 3.44 -0.51
C LEU A 46 6.29 3.91 -1.44
N PRO A 47 6.41 5.04 -2.17
CA PRO A 47 5.32 5.50 -3.03
C PRO A 47 5.04 4.56 -4.21
N LEU A 48 6.02 3.74 -4.61
CA LEU A 48 5.86 2.80 -5.70
C LEU A 48 5.07 1.57 -5.27
N PHE A 49 5.31 1.04 -4.07
CA PHE A 49 4.50 -0.05 -3.52
C PHE A 49 3.07 0.38 -3.20
N LEU A 50 2.88 1.58 -2.67
CA LEU A 50 1.54 2.10 -2.36
C LEU A 50 0.65 2.29 -3.61
N ARG A 51 1.25 2.33 -4.79
CA ARG A 51 0.58 2.52 -6.08
C ARG A 51 0.63 1.29 -7.01
N SER A 52 1.25 0.20 -6.57
CA SER A 52 1.42 -0.99 -7.40
C SER A 52 0.27 -1.97 -7.31
N PHE A 53 -0.69 -1.79 -6.41
CA PHE A 53 -1.77 -2.76 -6.23
C PHE A 53 -2.84 -2.64 -7.33
N GLY A 54 -2.96 -3.70 -8.15
CA GLY A 54 -4.09 -3.92 -9.04
C GLY A 54 -5.34 -4.40 -8.30
N THR A 55 -6.40 -4.75 -9.03
CA THR A 55 -7.59 -5.37 -8.42
C THR A 55 -7.29 -6.82 -8.04
N GLY A 56 -7.67 -7.21 -6.83
CA GLY A 56 -7.42 -8.54 -6.26
C GLY A 56 -6.40 -8.50 -5.12
N ASP A 57 -5.79 -9.64 -4.83
CA ASP A 57 -4.82 -9.80 -3.73
C ASP A 57 -3.38 -10.08 -4.21
N GLY A 58 -3.16 -10.05 -5.53
CA GLY A 58 -1.85 -10.33 -6.11
C GLY A 58 -1.44 -11.78 -5.86
N TRP A 59 -2.40 -12.70 -5.92
CA TRP A 59 -2.23 -14.12 -5.56
C TRP A 59 -1.67 -14.30 -4.14
N GLY A 60 -2.14 -13.47 -3.21
CA GLY A 60 -1.73 -13.44 -1.80
C GLY A 60 -0.45 -12.66 -1.50
N VAL A 61 0.20 -12.02 -2.49
CA VAL A 61 1.44 -11.24 -2.25
C VAL A 61 1.15 -9.84 -1.73
N TYR A 62 0.01 -9.21 -2.08
CA TYR A 62 -0.28 -7.84 -1.64
C TYR A 62 -0.33 -7.65 -0.12
N PRO A 63 -0.97 -8.54 0.67
CA PRO A 63 -0.88 -8.47 2.14
C PRO A 63 0.55 -8.47 2.67
N LEU A 64 1.45 -9.22 2.01
CA LEU A 64 2.84 -9.34 2.46
C LEU A 64 3.60 -8.03 2.32
N VAL A 65 3.20 -7.14 1.39
CA VAL A 65 3.88 -5.85 1.14
C VAL A 65 3.92 -4.96 2.38
N GLU A 66 3.03 -5.19 3.36
CA GLU A 66 3.07 -4.51 4.65
C GLU A 66 4.46 -4.61 5.33
N ASP A 67 5.19 -5.70 5.11
CA ASP A 67 6.52 -5.87 5.70
C ASP A 67 7.57 -4.88 5.18
N VAL A 68 7.42 -4.38 3.94
CA VAL A 68 8.26 -3.30 3.41
C VAL A 68 8.03 -2.01 4.20
N PHE A 69 6.78 -1.71 4.53
CA PHE A 69 6.39 -0.50 5.24
C PHE A 69 6.87 -0.51 6.69
N HIS A 70 6.84 -1.68 7.36
CA HIS A 70 7.40 -1.86 8.70
C HIS A 70 8.93 -1.86 8.73
N ALA A 71 9.59 -2.26 7.64
CA ALA A 71 11.05 -2.23 7.54
C ALA A 71 11.60 -0.81 7.32
N CYS A 72 10.80 0.09 6.74
CA CYS A 72 11.16 1.50 6.55
C CYS A 72 10.98 2.35 7.81
N ASP A 73 11.55 3.56 7.81
CA ASP A 73 11.31 4.53 8.88
C ASP A 73 9.81 4.85 8.97
N ARG A 74 9.27 4.83 10.19
CA ARG A 74 7.84 5.02 10.44
C ARG A 74 7.35 6.39 9.94
N SER A 75 8.13 7.45 10.10
CA SER A 75 7.73 8.80 9.69
C SER A 75 7.70 8.93 8.17
N ASP A 76 8.67 8.35 7.47
CA ASP A 76 8.69 8.26 6.01
C ASP A 76 7.50 7.42 5.49
N THR A 77 7.23 6.28 6.14
CA THR A 77 6.10 5.41 5.79
C THR A 77 4.75 6.09 5.97
N VAL A 78 4.51 6.73 7.13
CA VAL A 78 3.26 7.46 7.39
C VAL A 78 3.08 8.61 6.40
N ALA A 79 4.15 9.36 6.11
CA ALA A 79 4.10 10.43 5.11
C ALA A 79 3.72 9.89 3.72
N ALA A 80 4.32 8.78 3.28
CA ALA A 80 4.00 8.18 2.00
C ALA A 80 2.56 7.62 1.93
N ILE A 81 2.08 6.97 3.00
CA ILE A 81 0.68 6.49 3.09
C ILE A 81 -0.29 7.66 3.02
N ARG A 82 0.00 8.75 3.75
CA ARG A 82 -0.80 9.97 3.74
C ARG A 82 -0.91 10.55 2.34
N GLU A 83 0.23 10.75 1.67
CA GLU A 83 0.28 11.25 0.29
C GLU A 83 -0.54 10.39 -0.67
N ALA A 84 -0.47 9.05 -0.54
CA ALA A 84 -1.25 8.14 -1.36
C ALA A 84 -2.77 8.25 -1.07
N LEU A 85 -3.19 8.26 0.20
CA LEU A 85 -4.61 8.34 0.55
C LEU A 85 -5.25 9.66 0.13
N GLU A 86 -4.51 10.77 0.25
CA GLU A 86 -4.93 12.13 -0.12
C GLU A 86 -5.00 12.33 -1.64
N ASP A 87 -4.31 11.51 -2.45
CA ASP A 87 -4.34 11.59 -3.92
C ASP A 87 -5.68 11.07 -4.48
N PRO A 88 -6.55 11.92 -5.05
CA PRO A 88 -7.84 11.51 -5.59
C PRO A 88 -7.72 10.60 -6.83
N THR A 89 -6.55 10.57 -7.47
CA THR A 89 -6.28 9.79 -8.67
C THR A 89 -5.71 8.41 -8.38
N LEU A 90 -5.49 8.06 -7.10
CA LEU A 90 -5.00 6.75 -6.69
C LEU A 90 -5.87 5.63 -7.29
N PRO A 91 -5.27 4.67 -8.02
CA PRO A 91 -6.01 3.54 -8.60
C PRO A 91 -6.80 2.80 -7.53
N GLU A 92 -7.97 2.29 -7.89
CA GLU A 92 -8.93 1.72 -6.95
C GLU A 92 -8.37 0.57 -6.10
N GLY A 93 -7.69 -0.40 -6.72
CA GLY A 93 -7.02 -1.50 -6.00
C GLY A 93 -5.98 -0.98 -5.01
N SER A 94 -5.19 0.02 -5.44
CA SER A 94 -4.25 0.71 -4.57
C SER A 94 -4.95 1.46 -3.44
N ARG A 95 -6.06 2.15 -3.69
CA ARG A 95 -6.83 2.81 -2.62
C ARG A 95 -7.31 1.81 -1.57
N TYR A 96 -7.82 0.66 -1.98
CA TYR A 96 -8.22 -0.38 -1.03
C TYR A 96 -7.03 -0.84 -0.17
N TRP A 97 -5.92 -1.25 -0.78
CA TRP A 97 -4.77 -1.78 -0.05
C TRP A 97 -4.05 -0.74 0.81
N VAL A 98 -3.90 0.49 0.34
CA VAL A 98 -3.34 1.60 1.14
C VAL A 98 -4.25 1.91 2.34
N THR A 99 -5.57 1.85 2.16
CA THR A 99 -6.53 2.03 3.25
C THR A 99 -6.37 0.92 4.30
N GLN A 100 -6.26 -0.35 3.88
CA GLN A 100 -6.01 -1.47 4.79
C GLN A 100 -4.68 -1.31 5.56
N VAL A 101 -3.59 -1.02 4.85
CA VAL A 101 -2.26 -0.83 5.44
C VAL A 101 -2.25 0.30 6.47
N SER A 102 -3.00 1.38 6.22
CA SER A 102 -3.05 2.54 7.13
C SER A 102 -3.49 2.17 8.56
N ALA A 103 -4.32 1.13 8.72
CA ALA A 103 -4.78 0.66 10.02
C ALA A 103 -3.63 0.12 10.89
N ALA A 104 -2.58 -0.45 10.28
CA ALA A 104 -1.40 -0.96 10.98
C ALA A 104 -0.51 0.18 11.53
N PHE A 105 -0.57 1.35 10.89
CA PHE A 105 0.20 2.53 11.31
C PHE A 105 -0.59 3.42 12.26
N ALA A 106 -1.92 3.52 12.08
CA ALA A 106 -2.82 4.24 12.98
C ALA A 106 -2.29 5.63 13.40
N ASP A 107 -1.83 6.42 12.42
CA ASP A 107 -1.37 7.79 12.65
C ASP A 107 -2.49 8.82 12.41
N PRO A 108 -2.75 9.78 13.34
CA PRO A 108 -3.82 10.76 13.19
C PRO A 108 -3.75 11.61 11.92
N THR A 109 -2.56 11.79 11.34
CA THR A 109 -2.37 12.53 10.08
C THR A 109 -3.01 11.85 8.87
N LEU A 110 -3.40 10.57 8.99
CA LEU A 110 -4.04 9.80 7.91
C LEU A 110 -5.55 10.05 7.80
N ARG A 111 -6.16 10.75 8.76
CA ARG A 111 -7.63 10.92 8.86
C ARG A 111 -8.25 11.55 7.63
N GLU A 112 -7.62 12.58 7.05
CA GLU A 112 -8.14 13.28 5.87
C GLU A 112 -8.18 12.36 4.64
N GLY A 113 -7.08 11.63 4.42
CA GLY A 113 -7.00 10.61 3.37
C GLY A 113 -8.01 9.48 3.56
N LEU A 114 -8.19 8.98 4.79
CA LEU A 114 -9.20 7.96 5.11
C LEU A 114 -10.63 8.44 4.85
N ALA A 115 -10.92 9.73 5.07
CA ALA A 115 -12.22 10.30 4.75
C ALA A 115 -12.53 10.27 3.24
N LEU A 116 -11.52 10.31 2.36
CA LEU A 116 -11.70 10.08 0.92
C LEU A 116 -12.09 8.61 0.65
N SER A 117 -11.40 7.66 1.27
CA SER A 117 -11.69 6.23 1.13
C SER A 117 -13.07 5.83 1.65
N LEU A 118 -13.58 6.50 2.71
CA LEU A 118 -14.97 6.33 3.18
C LEU A 118 -16.04 6.68 2.13
N ARG A 119 -15.70 7.55 1.16
CA ARG A 119 -16.59 7.94 0.07
C ARG A 119 -16.37 7.13 -1.20
N SER A 120 -15.55 6.09 -1.15
CA SER A 120 -15.33 5.19 -2.28
C SER A 120 -16.64 4.54 -2.72
N GLU A 121 -16.82 4.35 -4.02
CA GLU A 121 -17.93 3.54 -4.56
C GLU A 121 -17.81 2.06 -4.15
N HIS A 122 -16.60 1.61 -3.80
CA HIS A 122 -16.33 0.23 -3.40
C HIS A 122 -16.62 -0.04 -1.92
N PRO A 123 -17.54 -0.97 -1.62
CA PRO A 123 -17.95 -1.25 -0.24
C PRO A 123 -16.79 -1.71 0.65
N ASP A 124 -15.88 -2.52 0.12
CA ASP A 124 -14.74 -3.04 0.88
C ASP A 124 -13.77 -1.93 1.26
N THR A 125 -13.53 -0.97 0.36
CA THR A 125 -12.73 0.23 0.67
C THR A 125 -13.39 1.08 1.76
N ARG A 126 -14.72 1.22 1.73
CA ARG A 126 -15.44 1.96 2.78
C ARG A 126 -15.34 1.24 4.13
N ALA A 127 -15.51 -0.09 4.15
CA ALA A 127 -15.39 -0.89 5.37
C ALA A 127 -13.97 -0.83 5.95
N ALA A 128 -12.94 -0.97 5.10
CA ALA A 128 -11.55 -0.83 5.52
C ALA A 128 -11.26 0.58 6.08
N ALA A 129 -11.79 1.64 5.45
CA ALA A 129 -11.61 3.01 5.92
C ALA A 129 -12.26 3.24 7.29
N GLN A 130 -13.45 2.67 7.51
CA GLN A 130 -14.12 2.72 8.80
C GLN A 130 -13.27 2.03 9.88
N MET A 131 -12.79 0.80 9.61
CA MET A 131 -11.93 0.07 10.56
C MET A 131 -10.64 0.84 10.87
N ALA A 132 -9.99 1.43 9.86
CA ALA A 132 -8.78 2.22 10.06
C ALA A 132 -9.04 3.46 10.94
N LEU A 133 -10.17 4.15 10.76
CA LEU A 133 -10.57 5.27 11.62
C LEU A 133 -10.87 4.82 13.06
N GLU A 134 -11.53 3.68 13.24
CA GLU A 134 -11.76 3.10 14.57
C GLU A 134 -10.44 2.77 15.28
N MET A 135 -9.43 2.26 14.55
CA MET A 135 -8.09 2.02 15.09
C MET A 135 -7.39 3.32 15.51
N LEU A 136 -7.57 4.41 14.75
CA LEU A 136 -7.06 5.73 15.13
C LEU A 136 -7.69 6.23 16.44
N ASP A 137 -9.01 6.13 16.55
CA ASP A 137 -9.75 6.61 17.72
C ASP A 137 -9.53 5.73 18.96
N GLY A 138 -9.32 4.42 18.77
CA GLY A 138 -8.98 3.47 19.84
C GLY A 138 -7.56 3.63 20.39
N GLY A 139 -6.63 4.16 19.59
CA GLY A 139 -5.25 4.44 19.99
C GLY A 139 -5.10 5.64 20.94
N THR A 140 -6.06 6.57 20.95
CA THR A 140 -6.06 7.76 21.82
C THR A 140 -6.44 7.49 23.29
N ALA A 141 -6.69 6.24 23.67
CA ALA A 141 -7.09 5.85 25.03
C ALA A 141 -5.96 5.24 25.89
N ARG A 142 -4.67 5.44 25.55
CA ARG A 142 -3.54 4.95 26.35
C ARG A 142 -2.48 6.01 26.60
#